data_AF-A0A3B9G6E0-F1
#
_entry.id   AF-A0A3B9G6E0-F1
#
_cell.length_a   1.000
_cell.length_b   1.000
_cell.length_c   1.000
_cell.angle_alpha   90.00
_cell.angle_beta   90.00
_cell.angle_gamma   90.00
#
_symmetry.space_group_name_H-M   'P 1'
#
loop_
_entity.id
_entity.type
_entity.pdbx_description
1 polymer ?
#
loop_
_entity_poly.entity_id
_entity_poly.type
_entity_poly.pdbx_seq_one_letter_code
_entity_poly.pdbx_strand_id
1 'polypeptide(L)'
;MYRSLSLSEDQALKETVANRAAASSPFAWREILATAERNPIPEITVTRAGNEEQFSLADVADAIGESLTNLLISRETPEDDIFSEQNRSFVSAVAHRVSKSLMNQVQRGGNLKLSQNDLYLLIEKALIENDAYDVAKSLIFKRSLESTGEISLDAEPQEQIAVRLIRRNGNVVPWSESKIEQAVARAFLTLKEDPAPALAVARAVTDRVKDGDQAFVHIEDVQDIVQEELMKQGHYKVAAHYVRYRDERARLRAENPVEVQDPAQESFVTVTTDGASDFWDGAELKKRIQFAMIGLKLSMTEEQIEHELRRSIGAEISREDLKKTIILNSKTLLEKDADMSKFAGRILLSYIYEEVLSWNIQVDGIESLKEAHRQNFKAYLLHGVEIGRLSRDLLDKYDIERLADALDPSADLDFDFLGISTLYDRYL
;
A
#
# COMPACT_ATOMS: atom_id res chain seq x y z
N MET A 1 16.40 11.04 30.47
CA MET A 1 17.62 11.82 30.18
C MET A 1 18.12 11.32 28.82
N TYR A 2 18.00 12.13 27.78
CA TYR A 2 18.41 11.78 26.42
C TYR A 2 19.90 11.45 26.38
N ARG A 3 20.25 10.25 25.90
CA ARG A 3 21.64 9.81 25.66
C ARG A 3 21.74 9.32 24.23
N SER A 4 22.38 10.08 23.37
CA SER A 4 22.69 9.63 22.02
C SER A 4 23.58 8.38 22.09
N LEU A 5 23.16 7.29 21.46
CA LEU A 5 23.98 6.08 21.29
C LEU A 5 25.26 6.45 20.51
N SER A 6 26.40 6.00 21.01
CA SER A 6 27.65 5.98 20.24
C SER A 6 27.53 5.04 19.03
N LEU A 7 28.42 5.20 18.05
CA LEU A 7 28.46 4.33 16.86
C LEU A 7 28.56 2.83 17.26
N SER A 8 29.37 2.52 18.27
CA SER A 8 29.53 1.16 18.78
C SER A 8 28.27 0.63 19.47
N GLU A 9 27.58 1.47 20.24
CA GLU A 9 26.31 1.07 20.88
C GLU A 9 25.19 0.87 19.84
N ASP A 10 25.20 1.65 18.76
CA ASP A 10 24.28 1.48 17.63
C ASP A 10 24.52 0.16 16.89
N GLN A 11 25.78 -0.16 16.60
CA GLN A 11 26.17 -1.44 15.97
C GLN A 11 25.79 -2.64 16.85
N ALA A 12 26.09 -2.57 18.15
CA ALA A 12 25.71 -3.61 19.10
C ALA A 12 24.19 -3.83 19.16
N LEU A 13 23.41 -2.75 19.10
CA LEU A 13 21.95 -2.83 19.06
C LEU A 13 21.46 -3.49 17.77
N LYS A 14 22.00 -3.11 16.61
CA LYS A 14 21.66 -3.73 15.31
C LYS A 14 21.96 -5.23 15.30
N GLU A 15 23.15 -5.62 15.75
CA GLU A 15 23.54 -7.04 15.85
C GLU A 15 22.61 -7.81 16.80
N THR A 16 22.27 -7.21 17.94
CA THR A 16 21.35 -7.83 18.91
C THR A 16 19.96 -8.05 18.31
N VAL A 17 19.41 -7.06 17.60
CA VAL A 17 18.11 -7.16 16.93
C VAL A 17 18.14 -8.25 15.84
N ALA A 18 19.18 -8.26 14.99
CA ALA A 18 19.32 -9.27 13.94
C ALA A 18 19.41 -10.70 14.51
N ASN A 19 20.25 -10.90 15.53
CA ASN A 19 20.46 -12.21 16.17
C ASN A 19 19.19 -12.71 16.89
N ARG A 20 18.35 -11.80 17.38
CA ARG A 20 17.13 -12.13 18.13
C ARG A 20 15.85 -12.11 17.30
N ALA A 21 15.94 -11.86 16.00
CA ALA A 21 14.77 -11.72 15.12
C ALA A 21 13.83 -12.94 15.15
N ALA A 22 14.37 -14.15 15.26
CA ALA A 22 13.61 -15.40 15.33
C ALA A 22 13.43 -15.95 16.77
N ALA A 23 13.96 -15.26 17.78
CA ALA A 23 13.94 -15.73 19.15
C ALA A 23 12.72 -15.18 19.91
N SER A 24 11.92 -16.06 20.50
CA SER A 24 10.87 -15.63 21.43
C SER A 24 11.49 -14.93 22.64
N SER A 25 10.86 -13.84 23.09
CA SER A 25 11.26 -13.17 24.33
C SER A 25 11.21 -14.16 25.50
N PRO A 26 12.28 -14.27 26.33
CA PRO A 26 12.23 -15.06 27.56
C PRO A 26 11.35 -14.39 28.63
N PHE A 27 10.98 -13.12 28.43
CA PHE A 27 10.23 -12.32 29.38
C PHE A 27 8.76 -12.22 29.00
N ALA A 28 7.90 -12.41 30.00
CA ALA A 28 6.45 -12.37 29.85
C ALA A 28 5.92 -10.92 29.88
N TRP A 29 6.30 -10.11 28.88
CA TRP A 29 5.94 -8.69 28.79
C TRP A 29 4.42 -8.46 28.74
N ARG A 30 3.67 -9.26 27.99
CA ARG A 30 2.19 -9.28 28.05
C ARG A 30 1.61 -9.49 29.44
N GLU A 31 2.32 -10.19 30.32
CA GLU A 31 1.79 -10.54 31.64
C GLU A 31 1.84 -9.39 32.65
N ILE A 32 2.48 -8.27 32.29
CA ILE A 32 2.50 -7.06 33.13
C ILE A 32 1.13 -6.36 33.18
N LEU A 33 0.27 -6.60 32.19
CA LEU A 33 -1.06 -6.01 32.08
C LEU A 33 -2.09 -6.83 32.84
N ALA A 34 -3.15 -6.21 33.35
CA ALA A 34 -4.23 -6.97 33.99
C ALA A 34 -4.95 -7.88 32.97
N THR A 35 -5.47 -9.04 33.40
CA THR A 35 -6.13 -9.99 32.48
C THR A 35 -7.25 -9.35 31.65
N ALA A 36 -8.01 -8.42 32.24
CA ALA A 36 -9.07 -7.70 31.54
C ALA A 36 -8.55 -6.79 30.41
N GLU A 37 -7.34 -6.25 30.54
CA GLU A 37 -6.69 -5.34 29.58
C GLU A 37 -6.05 -6.10 28.41
N ARG A 38 -5.82 -7.41 28.56
CA ARG A 38 -5.27 -8.28 27.50
C ARG A 38 -6.33 -8.73 26.50
N ASN A 39 -7.60 -8.54 26.82
CA ASN A 39 -8.70 -8.94 25.94
C ASN A 39 -8.65 -8.13 24.64
N PRO A 40 -8.93 -8.77 23.49
CA PRO A 40 -9.00 -8.05 22.22
C PRO A 40 -10.09 -6.98 22.25
N ILE A 41 -9.80 -5.84 21.62
CA ILE A 41 -10.69 -4.71 21.47
C ILE A 41 -11.36 -4.81 20.09
N PRO A 42 -12.67 -5.14 20.02
CA PRO A 42 -13.32 -5.47 18.76
C PRO A 42 -13.44 -4.29 17.78
N GLU A 43 -13.39 -3.05 18.27
CA GLU A 43 -13.47 -1.83 17.47
C GLU A 43 -12.18 -1.55 16.68
N ILE A 44 -11.06 -2.23 17.01
CA ILE A 44 -9.78 -2.02 16.33
C ILE A 44 -9.29 -3.33 15.72
N THR A 45 -9.07 -3.32 14.41
CA THR A 45 -8.49 -4.44 13.66
C THR A 45 -7.09 -4.06 13.19
N VAL A 46 -6.14 -4.98 13.32
CA VAL A 46 -4.76 -4.84 12.85
C VAL A 46 -4.49 -5.90 11.77
N THR A 47 -3.99 -5.47 10.61
CA THR A 47 -3.57 -6.38 9.55
C THR A 47 -2.10 -6.74 9.69
N ARG A 48 -1.79 -8.03 9.86
CA ARG A 48 -0.43 -8.59 9.99
C ARG A 48 -0.23 -9.68 8.92
N ALA A 49 0.78 -9.53 8.07
CA ALA A 49 1.09 -10.50 7.00
C ALA A 49 -0.14 -10.96 6.18
N GLY A 50 -1.08 -10.05 5.90
CA GLY A 50 -2.31 -10.32 5.15
C GLY A 50 -3.49 -10.85 5.97
N ASN A 51 -3.32 -11.14 7.26
CA ASN A 51 -4.40 -11.57 8.16
C ASN A 51 -4.94 -10.41 9.00
N GLU A 52 -6.26 -10.32 9.15
CA GLU A 52 -6.91 -9.38 10.07
C GLU A 52 -7.05 -9.99 11.47
N GLU A 53 -6.46 -9.34 12.47
CA GLU A 53 -6.54 -9.73 13.88
C GLU A 53 -7.13 -8.59 14.72
N GLN A 54 -7.80 -8.92 15.82
CA GLN A 54 -8.29 -7.91 16.76
C GLN A 54 -7.14 -7.36 17.59
N PHE A 55 -7.09 -6.04 17.73
CA PHE A 55 -6.06 -5.37 18.53
C PHE A 55 -6.12 -5.81 19.98
N SER A 56 -4.97 -6.14 20.57
CA SER A 56 -4.81 -6.33 22.01
C SER A 56 -3.70 -5.44 22.55
N LEU A 57 -3.90 -4.93 23.76
CA LEU A 57 -2.85 -4.19 24.47
C LEU A 57 -1.63 -5.08 24.78
N ALA A 58 -1.85 -6.40 24.89
CA ALA A 58 -0.78 -7.36 25.12
C ALA A 58 0.27 -7.33 23.99
N ASP A 59 -0.16 -7.20 22.74
CA ASP A 59 0.74 -7.13 21.58
C ASP A 59 1.64 -5.88 21.63
N VAL A 60 1.08 -4.77 22.13
CA VAL A 60 1.82 -3.52 22.29
C VAL A 60 2.85 -3.65 23.41
N ALA A 61 2.47 -4.26 24.53
CA ALA A 61 3.40 -4.53 25.63
C ALA A 61 4.53 -5.48 25.20
N ASP A 62 4.23 -6.52 24.42
CA ASP A 62 5.26 -7.40 23.86
C ASP A 62 6.18 -6.65 22.90
N ALA A 63 5.66 -5.85 21.97
CA ALA A 63 6.47 -5.08 21.03
C ALA A 63 7.43 -4.09 21.73
N ILE A 64 6.93 -3.34 22.72
CA ILE A 64 7.74 -2.39 23.50
C ILE A 64 8.75 -3.16 24.36
N GLY A 65 8.29 -4.20 25.05
CA GLY A 65 9.10 -5.00 25.95
C GLY A 65 10.25 -5.70 25.23
N GLU A 66 9.99 -6.29 24.06
CA GLU A 66 11.02 -6.90 23.22
C GLU A 66 12.05 -5.88 22.73
N SER A 67 11.58 -4.69 22.32
CA SER A 67 12.48 -3.61 21.89
C SER A 67 13.36 -3.13 23.04
N LEU A 68 12.81 -3.04 24.26
CA LEU A 68 13.55 -2.74 25.48
C LEU A 68 14.52 -3.87 25.85
N THR A 69 14.11 -5.13 25.73
CA THR A 69 14.98 -6.29 25.95
C THR A 69 16.18 -6.28 25.02
N ASN A 70 15.96 -6.03 23.72
CA ASN A 70 17.05 -5.95 22.74
C ASN A 70 18.02 -4.80 23.09
N LEU A 71 17.50 -3.65 23.52
CA LEU A 71 18.32 -2.52 23.96
C LEU A 71 19.14 -2.82 25.22
N LEU A 72 18.55 -3.51 26.19
CA LEU A 72 19.24 -3.81 27.45
C LEU A 72 20.29 -4.91 27.27
N ILE A 73 20.01 -5.91 26.43
CA ILE A 73 20.99 -6.95 26.04
C ILE A 73 22.15 -6.32 25.29
N SER A 74 21.90 -5.41 24.34
CA SER A 74 22.98 -4.74 23.59
C SER A 74 23.85 -3.86 24.48
N ARG A 75 23.38 -3.53 25.68
CA ARG A 75 24.10 -2.78 26.74
C ARG A 75 24.72 -3.70 27.80
N GLU A 76 24.72 -5.01 27.57
CA GLU A 76 25.25 -6.02 28.51
C GLU A 76 24.59 -5.94 29.90
N THR A 77 23.31 -5.54 29.95
CA THR A 77 22.54 -5.48 31.20
C THR A 77 22.31 -6.90 31.72
N PRO A 78 22.51 -7.18 33.03
CA PRO A 78 22.22 -8.48 33.61
C PRO A 78 20.78 -8.92 33.36
N GLU A 79 20.56 -10.21 33.10
CA GLU A 79 19.25 -10.76 32.74
C GLU A 79 18.17 -10.47 33.79
N ASP A 80 18.54 -10.53 35.08
CA ASP A 80 17.67 -10.24 36.22
C ASP A 80 17.16 -8.79 36.25
N ASP A 81 17.90 -7.84 35.66
CA ASP A 81 17.56 -6.41 35.64
C ASP A 81 16.69 -6.01 34.42
N ILE A 82 16.68 -6.84 33.37
CA ILE A 82 15.91 -6.56 32.14
C ILE A 82 14.42 -6.52 32.45
N PHE A 83 13.92 -7.50 33.20
CA PHE A 83 12.51 -7.58 33.60
C PHE A 83 12.28 -7.02 35.00
N SER A 84 12.90 -5.90 35.35
CA SER A 84 12.71 -5.22 36.64
C SER A 84 11.33 -4.57 36.79
N GLU A 85 10.93 -4.23 38.03
CA GLU A 85 9.68 -3.52 38.30
C GLU A 85 9.59 -2.17 37.59
N GLN A 86 10.73 -1.47 37.50
CA GLN A 86 10.84 -0.20 36.78
C GLN A 86 10.56 -0.39 35.28
N ASN A 87 11.16 -1.40 34.65
CA ASN A 87 10.96 -1.67 33.23
C ASN A 87 9.54 -2.16 32.93
N ARG A 88 8.97 -3.01 33.78
CA ARG A 88 7.55 -3.42 33.66
C ARG A 88 6.60 -2.23 33.76
N SER A 89 6.85 -1.32 34.71
CA SER A 89 6.03 -0.11 34.87
C SER A 89 6.14 0.81 33.66
N PHE A 90 7.35 0.95 33.09
CA PHE A 90 7.59 1.71 31.87
C PHE A 90 6.83 1.12 30.66
N VAL A 91 6.99 -0.18 30.39
CA VAL A 91 6.31 -0.85 29.27
C VAL A 91 4.79 -0.72 29.40
N SER A 92 4.25 -0.95 30.60
CA SER A 92 2.82 -0.80 30.86
C SER A 92 2.34 0.64 30.62
N ALA A 93 3.07 1.65 31.11
CA ALA A 93 2.70 3.05 30.94
C ALA A 93 2.67 3.48 29.48
N VAL A 94 3.66 3.07 28.68
CA VAL A 94 3.72 3.38 27.24
C VAL A 94 2.59 2.65 26.49
N ALA A 95 2.36 1.37 26.79
CA ALA A 95 1.27 0.61 26.19
C ALA A 95 -0.10 1.27 26.43
N HIS A 96 -0.37 1.70 27.66
CA HIS A 96 -1.62 2.41 28.00
C HIS A 96 -1.79 3.73 27.24
N ARG A 97 -0.71 4.46 26.95
CA ARG A 97 -0.77 5.68 26.14
C ARG A 97 -1.15 5.38 24.69
N VAL A 98 -0.57 4.35 24.09
CA VAL A 98 -0.93 3.88 22.74
C VAL A 98 -2.41 3.51 22.71
N SER A 99 -2.87 2.70 23.67
CA SER A 99 -4.28 2.31 23.80
C SER A 99 -5.20 3.52 23.94
N LYS A 100 -4.87 4.47 24.82
CA LYS A 100 -5.65 5.69 25.01
C LYS A 100 -5.72 6.52 23.73
N SER A 101 -4.62 6.65 23.00
CA SER A 101 -4.57 7.36 21.72
C SER A 101 -5.52 6.72 20.70
N LEU A 102 -5.47 5.38 20.56
CA LEU A 102 -6.33 4.62 19.68
C LEU A 102 -7.81 4.70 20.07
N MET A 103 -8.12 4.58 21.36
CA MET A 103 -9.48 4.72 21.90
C MET A 103 -10.08 6.10 21.64
N ASN A 104 -9.28 7.16 21.71
CA ASN A 104 -9.75 8.50 21.35
C ASN A 104 -10.16 8.59 19.86
N GLN A 105 -9.47 7.87 18.96
CA GLN A 105 -9.84 7.81 17.54
C GLN A 105 -11.11 6.98 17.34
N VAL A 106 -11.24 5.85 18.02
CA VAL A 106 -12.45 5.00 18.02
C VAL A 106 -13.67 5.78 18.49
N GLN A 107 -13.55 6.57 19.56
CA GLN A 107 -14.65 7.41 20.06
C GLN A 107 -15.12 8.46 19.03
N ARG A 108 -14.26 8.86 18.09
CA ARG A 108 -14.57 9.83 17.03
C ARG A 108 -15.12 9.17 15.76
N GLY A 109 -14.57 8.03 15.36
CA GLY A 109 -14.81 7.40 14.05
C GLY A 109 -15.50 6.04 14.07
N GLY A 110 -15.78 5.47 15.25
CA GLY A 110 -16.27 4.10 15.40
C GLY A 110 -15.13 3.10 15.27
N ASN A 111 -15.08 2.35 14.17
CA ASN A 111 -14.07 1.30 14.00
C ASN A 111 -12.78 1.83 13.38
N LEU A 112 -11.67 1.16 13.67
CA LEU A 112 -10.34 1.49 13.15
C LEU A 112 -9.68 0.25 12.56
N LYS A 113 -9.15 0.38 11.33
CA LYS A 113 -8.35 -0.65 10.67
C LYS A 113 -6.94 -0.14 10.44
N LEU A 114 -5.97 -0.78 11.10
CA LEU A 114 -4.56 -0.42 11.11
C LEU A 114 -3.74 -1.49 10.40
N SER A 115 -2.67 -1.11 9.71
CA SER A 115 -1.60 -2.07 9.40
C SER A 115 -0.70 -2.29 10.63
N GLN A 116 0.09 -3.36 10.62
CA GLN A 116 1.15 -3.54 11.61
C GLN A 116 2.14 -2.35 11.65
N ASN A 117 2.42 -1.75 10.48
CA ASN A 117 3.30 -0.59 10.38
C ASN A 117 2.68 0.65 11.06
N ASP A 118 1.37 0.88 10.88
CA ASP A 118 0.64 1.95 11.59
C ASP A 118 0.74 1.81 13.11
N LEU A 119 0.63 0.58 13.60
CA LEU A 119 0.76 0.30 15.02
C LEU A 119 2.16 0.60 15.53
N TYR A 120 3.21 0.25 14.78
CA TYR A 120 4.58 0.57 15.16
C TYR A 120 4.86 2.07 15.20
N LEU A 121 4.36 2.85 14.22
CA LEU A 121 4.49 4.31 14.23
C LEU A 121 3.86 4.94 15.48
N LEU A 122 2.74 4.41 15.95
CA LEU A 122 2.12 4.88 17.19
C LEU A 122 2.94 4.55 18.43
N ILE A 123 3.51 3.35 18.46
CA ILE A 123 4.38 2.93 19.56
C ILE A 123 5.64 3.81 19.55
N GLU A 124 6.24 4.06 18.39
CA GLU A 124 7.40 4.95 18.23
C GLU A 124 7.10 6.36 18.76
N LYS A 125 5.96 6.95 18.36
CA LYS A 125 5.55 8.25 18.88
C LYS A 125 5.36 8.24 20.40
N ALA A 126 4.67 7.22 20.92
CA ALA A 126 4.46 7.10 22.36
C ALA A 126 5.79 6.94 23.13
N LEU A 127 6.77 6.23 22.56
CA LEU A 127 8.11 6.12 23.13
C LEU A 127 8.86 7.45 23.12
N ILE A 128 8.78 8.20 22.02
CA ILE A 128 9.38 9.53 21.89
C ILE A 128 8.77 10.51 22.90
N GLU A 129 7.45 10.52 23.06
CA GLU A 129 6.73 11.34 24.06
C GLU A 129 7.10 10.99 25.51
N ASN A 130 7.69 9.82 25.75
CA ASN A 130 8.19 9.40 27.06
C ASN A 130 9.73 9.46 27.15
N ASP A 131 10.38 10.22 26.27
CA ASP A 131 11.84 10.38 26.19
C ASP A 131 12.62 9.06 26.01
N ALA A 132 11.98 8.02 25.45
CA ALA A 132 12.53 6.69 25.26
C ALA A 132 13.04 6.43 23.84
N TYR A 133 13.85 7.36 23.32
CA TYR A 133 14.37 7.36 21.96
C TYR A 133 15.16 6.10 21.59
N ASP A 134 15.96 5.56 22.53
CA ASP A 134 16.77 4.36 22.28
C ASP A 134 15.89 3.11 22.09
N VAL A 135 14.78 3.03 22.82
CA VAL A 135 13.80 1.95 22.68
C VAL A 135 13.05 2.10 21.36
N ALA A 136 12.68 3.34 20.99
CA ALA A 136 12.09 3.62 19.68
C ALA A 136 13.04 3.22 18.54
N LYS A 137 14.34 3.49 18.67
CA LYS A 137 15.35 3.08 17.67
C LYS A 137 15.46 1.56 17.55
N SER A 138 15.46 0.84 18.68
CA SER A 138 15.41 -0.63 18.71
C SER A 138 14.18 -1.18 17.97
N LEU A 139 13.01 -0.55 18.18
CA LEU A 139 11.77 -0.91 17.50
C LEU A 139 11.86 -0.66 15.98
N ILE A 140 12.45 0.46 15.55
CA ILE A 140 12.66 0.79 14.13
C ILE A 140 13.55 -0.25 13.45
N PHE A 141 14.63 -0.71 14.10
CA PHE A 141 15.47 -1.77 13.55
C PHE A 141 14.72 -3.08 13.36
N LYS A 142 13.91 -3.46 14.35
CA LYS A 142 13.08 -4.66 14.29
C LYS A 142 12.08 -4.55 13.13
N ARG A 143 11.38 -3.42 13.03
CA ARG A 143 10.43 -3.12 11.95
C ARG A 143 11.07 -3.17 10.57
N SER A 144 12.24 -2.53 10.40
CA SER A 144 13.00 -2.56 9.13
C SER A 144 13.29 -4.01 8.73
N LEU A 145 13.84 -4.80 9.65
CA LEU A 145 14.18 -6.20 9.41
C LEU A 145 12.97 -7.05 9.01
N GLU A 146 11.82 -6.86 9.67
CA GLU A 146 10.57 -7.56 9.35
C GLU A 146 10.02 -7.19 7.97
N SER A 147 10.22 -5.93 7.54
CA SER A 147 9.65 -5.41 6.28
C SER A 147 10.53 -5.64 5.05
N THR A 148 11.85 -5.47 5.16
CA THR A 148 12.79 -5.49 4.03
C THR A 148 13.80 -6.63 4.10
N GLY A 149 13.85 -7.39 5.20
CA GLY A 149 14.86 -8.42 5.42
C GLY A 149 16.24 -7.87 5.80
N GLU A 150 16.41 -6.55 5.85
CA GLU A 150 17.67 -5.89 6.22
C GLU A 150 17.43 -4.76 7.24
N ILE A 151 18.41 -4.53 8.12
CA ILE A 151 18.39 -3.40 9.07
C ILE A 151 19.07 -2.20 8.40
N SER A 152 18.29 -1.26 7.86
CA SER A 152 18.82 -0.03 7.28
C SER A 152 18.42 1.19 8.09
N LEU A 153 19.40 2.06 8.39
CA LEU A 153 19.18 3.45 8.83
C LEU A 153 19.08 4.41 7.64
N ASP A 154 19.52 3.95 6.46
CA ASP A 154 19.73 4.76 5.25
C ASP A 154 18.49 4.78 4.34
N ALA A 155 17.38 4.19 4.76
CA ALA A 155 16.11 4.76 4.36
C ALA A 155 16.13 6.17 4.94
N GLU A 156 16.52 7.15 4.12
CA GLU A 156 16.46 8.55 4.53
C GLU A 156 15.12 8.75 5.24
N PRO A 157 15.04 9.58 6.29
CA PRO A 157 13.78 10.18 6.63
C PRO A 157 13.39 11.01 5.42
N GLN A 158 12.90 10.35 4.36
CA GLN A 158 11.95 10.91 3.45
C GLN A 158 11.01 11.65 4.39
N GLU A 159 10.77 12.92 4.10
CA GLU A 159 9.81 13.75 4.82
C GLU A 159 8.37 13.20 4.63
N GLN A 160 8.19 11.88 4.68
CA GLN A 160 6.97 11.21 5.03
C GLN A 160 6.50 11.83 6.33
N ILE A 161 5.46 12.60 6.14
CA ILE A 161 4.63 13.14 7.20
C ILE A 161 4.26 11.95 8.07
N ALA A 162 4.70 11.95 9.32
CA ALA A 162 4.39 10.90 10.29
C ALA A 162 2.88 10.81 10.60
N VAL A 163 2.10 11.78 10.12
CA VAL A 163 0.64 11.80 10.23
C VAL A 163 0.02 10.81 9.26
N ARG A 164 -0.91 10.00 9.77
CA ARG A 164 -1.73 9.06 8.99
C ARG A 164 -3.16 9.57 8.89
N LEU A 165 -3.81 9.33 7.77
CA LEU A 165 -5.19 9.74 7.51
C LEU A 165 -6.15 8.61 7.87
N ILE A 166 -7.15 8.90 8.72
CA ILE A 166 -8.25 7.98 9.00
C ILE A 166 -9.39 8.27 8.02
N ARG A 167 -9.70 7.28 7.16
CA ARG A 167 -10.84 7.32 6.26
C ARG A 167 -12.15 7.08 7.01
N ARG A 168 -13.26 7.40 6.34
CA ARG A 168 -14.63 7.28 6.89
C ARG A 168 -15.04 5.85 7.22
N ASN A 169 -14.46 4.89 6.51
CA ASN A 169 -14.67 3.46 6.73
C ASN A 169 -13.78 2.88 7.85
N GLY A 170 -13.00 3.73 8.54
CA GLY A 170 -12.07 3.32 9.59
C GLY A 170 -10.67 2.95 9.10
N ASN A 171 -10.44 2.85 7.79
CA ASN A 171 -9.12 2.49 7.26
C ASN A 171 -8.12 3.61 7.47
N VAL A 172 -6.95 3.27 7.99
CA VAL A 172 -5.82 4.18 8.13
C VAL A 172 -4.91 4.08 6.92
N VAL A 173 -4.50 5.23 6.37
CA VAL A 173 -3.63 5.31 5.19
C VAL A 173 -2.53 6.37 5.35
N PRO A 174 -1.42 6.25 4.61
CA PRO A 174 -0.40 7.30 4.56
C PRO A 174 -0.98 8.65 4.13
N TRP A 175 -0.43 9.74 4.65
CA TRP A 175 -0.76 11.08 4.16
C TRP A 175 -0.33 11.26 2.70
N SER A 176 -1.15 11.96 1.91
CA SER A 176 -0.87 12.25 0.50
C SER A 176 -1.33 13.65 0.13
N GLU A 177 -0.37 14.54 -0.11
CA GLU A 177 -0.63 15.91 -0.59
C GLU A 177 -1.27 15.90 -1.98
N SER A 178 -0.80 15.03 -2.88
CA SER A 178 -1.29 14.94 -4.26
C SER A 178 -2.78 14.60 -4.34
N LYS A 179 -3.30 13.82 -3.38
CA LYS A 179 -4.74 13.53 -3.28
C LYS A 179 -5.57 14.77 -2.97
N ILE A 180 -5.05 15.64 -2.11
CA ILE A 180 -5.68 16.91 -1.75
C ILE A 180 -5.65 17.84 -2.96
N GLU A 181 -4.50 17.95 -3.62
CA GLU A 181 -4.35 18.72 -4.87
C GLU A 181 -5.36 18.27 -5.93
N GLN A 182 -5.44 16.97 -6.23
CA GLN A 182 -6.36 16.44 -7.24
C GLN A 182 -7.83 16.73 -6.90
N ALA A 183 -8.22 16.58 -5.63
CA ALA A 183 -9.58 16.87 -5.19
C ALA A 183 -9.92 18.36 -5.34
N VAL A 184 -8.98 19.24 -4.97
CA VAL A 184 -9.12 20.69 -5.12
C VAL A 184 -9.15 21.07 -6.61
N ALA A 185 -8.23 20.56 -7.42
CA ALA A 185 -8.17 20.80 -8.87
C ALA A 185 -9.48 20.43 -9.57
N ARG A 186 -10.11 19.31 -9.21
CA ARG A 186 -11.43 18.92 -9.73
C ARG A 186 -12.52 19.95 -9.40
N ALA A 187 -12.48 20.55 -8.21
CA ALA A 187 -13.42 21.60 -7.83
C ALA A 187 -13.24 22.86 -8.69
N PHE A 188 -11.98 23.26 -8.98
CA PHE A 188 -11.67 24.35 -9.91
C PHE A 188 -12.18 24.06 -11.33
N LEU A 189 -11.87 22.86 -11.86
CA LEU A 189 -12.26 22.46 -13.21
C LEU A 189 -13.77 22.37 -13.39
N THR A 190 -14.52 21.94 -12.36
CA THR A 190 -15.99 21.88 -12.40
C THR A 190 -16.60 23.26 -12.60
N LEU A 191 -15.98 24.30 -12.01
CA LEU A 191 -16.36 25.69 -12.19
C LEU A 191 -15.74 26.33 -13.45
N LYS A 192 -15.01 25.55 -14.27
CA LYS A 192 -14.28 26.00 -15.45
C LYS A 192 -13.25 27.10 -15.12
N GLU A 193 -12.65 27.02 -13.93
CA GLU A 193 -11.55 27.89 -13.50
C GLU A 193 -10.20 27.17 -13.62
N ASP A 194 -9.12 27.93 -13.58
CA ASP A 194 -7.74 27.42 -13.65
C ASP A 194 -7.40 26.61 -12.39
N PRO A 195 -6.99 25.33 -12.50
CA PRO A 195 -6.61 24.50 -11.35
C PRO A 195 -5.22 24.82 -10.78
N ALA A 196 -4.42 25.70 -11.39
CA ALA A 196 -3.06 26.03 -10.91
C ALA A 196 -2.95 26.34 -9.39
N PRO A 197 -3.93 27.00 -8.73
CA PRO A 197 -3.88 27.25 -7.29
C PRO A 197 -4.03 25.98 -6.41
N ALA A 198 -4.49 24.86 -6.97
CA ALA A 198 -4.76 23.63 -6.21
C ALA A 198 -3.51 23.10 -5.49
N LEU A 199 -2.33 23.20 -6.11
CA LEU A 199 -1.07 22.78 -5.50
C LEU A 199 -0.72 23.65 -4.27
N ALA A 200 -0.91 24.97 -4.37
CA ALA A 200 -0.64 25.88 -3.25
C ALA A 200 -1.58 25.62 -2.07
N VAL A 201 -2.85 25.32 -2.33
CA VAL A 201 -3.83 24.91 -1.31
C VAL A 201 -3.42 23.59 -0.68
N ALA A 202 -3.05 22.58 -1.48
CA ALA A 202 -2.65 21.28 -0.97
C ALA A 202 -1.41 21.34 -0.06
N ARG A 203 -0.39 22.13 -0.46
CA ARG A 203 0.80 22.39 0.37
C ARG A 203 0.44 23.02 1.71
N ALA A 204 -0.38 24.08 1.69
CA ALA A 204 -0.76 24.77 2.92
C ALA A 204 -1.59 23.88 3.87
N VAL A 205 -2.44 22.99 3.33
CA VAL A 205 -3.16 21.97 4.11
C VAL A 205 -2.17 20.98 4.72
N THR A 206 -1.23 20.49 3.92
CA THR A 206 -0.17 19.57 4.35
C THR A 206 0.67 20.17 5.47
N ASP A 207 1.17 21.40 5.31
CA ASP A 207 2.00 22.09 6.31
C ASP A 207 1.24 22.27 7.63
N ARG A 208 -0.05 22.63 7.55
CA ARG A 208 -0.88 22.77 8.75
C ARG A 208 -1.11 21.45 9.50
N VAL A 209 -1.15 20.33 8.78
CA VAL A 209 -1.25 19.01 9.39
C VAL A 209 0.10 18.55 9.94
N LYS A 210 1.21 18.85 9.25
CA LYS A 210 2.57 18.59 9.73
C LYS A 210 2.87 19.30 11.06
N ASP A 211 2.48 20.56 11.16
CA ASP A 211 2.69 21.38 12.37
C ASP A 211 1.75 20.98 13.53
N GLY A 212 0.78 20.11 13.26
CA GLY A 212 -0.11 19.57 14.27
C GLY A 212 0.53 18.44 15.07
N ASP A 213 0.31 18.41 16.39
CA ASP A 213 0.79 17.34 17.30
C ASP A 213 0.04 16.00 17.13
N GLN A 214 -0.71 15.79 16.05
CA GLN A 214 -1.58 14.63 15.86
C GLN A 214 -0.93 13.56 14.98
N ALA A 215 -0.92 12.30 15.44
CA ALA A 215 -0.44 11.17 14.62
C ALA A 215 -1.49 10.69 13.62
N PHE A 216 -2.76 10.96 13.92
CA PHE A 216 -3.90 10.64 13.08
C PHE A 216 -4.76 11.87 12.87
N VAL A 217 -5.20 12.04 11.65
CA VAL A 217 -6.17 13.07 11.27
C VAL A 217 -7.33 12.40 10.56
N HIS A 218 -8.56 12.72 10.95
CA HIS A 218 -9.73 12.20 10.22
C HIS A 218 -9.91 12.97 8.92
N ILE A 219 -10.43 12.29 7.90
CA ILE A 219 -10.70 12.93 6.61
C ILE A 219 -11.65 14.13 6.69
N GLU A 220 -12.58 14.16 7.64
CA GLU A 220 -13.45 15.35 7.82
C GLU A 220 -12.63 16.56 8.27
N ASP A 221 -11.67 16.38 9.19
CA ASP A 221 -10.78 17.46 9.64
C ASP A 221 -9.95 18.00 8.47
N VAL A 222 -9.44 17.11 7.60
CA VAL A 222 -8.73 17.53 6.37
C VAL A 222 -9.65 18.33 5.44
N GLN A 223 -10.91 17.90 5.28
CA GLN A 223 -11.86 18.60 4.42
C GLN A 223 -12.19 20.00 4.96
N ASP A 224 -12.29 20.15 6.28
CA ASP A 224 -12.45 21.46 6.92
C ASP A 224 -11.22 22.35 6.70
N ILE A 225 -10.01 21.80 6.85
CA ILE A 225 -8.77 22.53 6.59
C ILE A 225 -8.69 22.97 5.11
N VAL A 226 -9.06 22.11 4.15
CA VAL A 226 -9.12 22.45 2.72
C VAL A 226 -10.10 23.59 2.47
N GLN A 227 -11.28 23.54 3.08
CA GLN A 227 -12.28 24.61 2.97
C GLN A 227 -11.72 25.93 3.50
N GLU A 228 -11.15 25.92 4.71
CA GLU A 228 -10.54 27.12 5.31
C GLU A 228 -9.43 27.69 4.42
N GLU A 229 -8.60 26.84 3.84
CA GLU A 229 -7.47 27.27 3.02
C GLU A 229 -7.91 27.85 1.68
N LEU A 230 -8.92 27.27 1.03
CA LEU A 230 -9.57 27.87 -0.14
C LEU A 230 -10.15 29.25 0.18
N MET A 231 -10.74 29.44 1.36
CA MET A 231 -11.28 30.73 1.79
C MET A 231 -10.18 31.75 2.09
N LYS A 232 -9.09 31.34 2.77
CA LYS A 232 -7.95 32.21 3.08
C LYS A 232 -7.24 32.72 1.83
N GLN A 233 -7.11 31.87 0.82
CA GLN A 233 -6.50 32.23 -0.47
C GLN A 233 -7.47 32.98 -1.41
N GLY A 234 -8.69 33.28 -0.96
CA GLY A 234 -9.65 34.10 -1.70
C GLY A 234 -10.49 33.34 -2.75
N HIS A 235 -10.40 32.02 -2.80
CA HIS A 235 -11.14 31.15 -3.73
C HIS A 235 -12.56 30.83 -3.23
N TYR A 236 -13.34 31.86 -2.89
CA TYR A 236 -14.65 31.70 -2.23
C TYR A 236 -15.66 30.90 -3.05
N LYS A 237 -15.69 31.08 -4.38
CA LYS A 237 -16.61 30.35 -5.27
C LYS A 237 -16.30 28.85 -5.29
N VAL A 238 -15.01 28.50 -5.35
CA VAL A 238 -14.53 27.12 -5.32
C VAL A 238 -14.80 26.50 -3.96
N ALA A 239 -14.53 27.21 -2.86
CA ALA A 239 -14.85 26.76 -1.50
C ALA A 239 -16.35 26.46 -1.34
N ALA A 240 -17.23 27.36 -1.79
CA ALA A 240 -18.68 27.16 -1.71
C ALA A 240 -19.15 25.95 -2.54
N HIS A 241 -18.59 25.76 -3.73
CA HIS A 241 -18.87 24.58 -4.56
C HIS A 241 -18.36 23.29 -3.91
N TYR A 242 -17.14 23.30 -3.36
CA TYR A 242 -16.53 22.18 -2.66
C TYR A 242 -17.39 21.72 -1.46
N VAL A 243 -17.86 22.66 -0.63
CA VAL A 243 -18.77 22.36 0.49
C VAL A 243 -20.07 21.74 0.00
N ARG A 244 -20.71 22.33 -1.01
CA ARG A 244 -21.96 21.79 -1.58
C ARG A 244 -21.77 20.36 -2.07
N TYR A 245 -20.69 20.09 -2.80
CA TYR A 245 -20.36 18.76 -3.29
C TYR A 245 -20.11 17.77 -2.14
N ARG A 246 -19.41 18.19 -1.07
CA ARG A 246 -19.20 17.40 0.15
C ARG A 246 -20.54 17.03 0.80
N ASP A 247 -21.44 17.99 0.96
CA ASP A 247 -22.74 17.81 1.60
C ASP A 247 -23.64 16.87 0.80
N GLU A 248 -23.66 17.03 -0.53
CA GLU A 248 -24.39 16.13 -1.44
C GLU A 248 -23.88 14.68 -1.34
N ARG A 249 -22.55 14.50 -1.32
CA ARG A 249 -21.94 13.17 -1.11
C ARG A 249 -22.16 12.64 0.30
N ALA A 250 -22.27 13.48 1.32
CA ALA A 250 -22.63 13.05 2.68
C ALA A 250 -24.08 12.56 2.75
N ARG A 251 -24.99 13.26 2.08
CA ARG A 251 -26.40 12.86 2.00
C ARG A 251 -26.60 11.56 1.25
N LEU A 252 -25.96 11.39 0.08
CA LEU A 252 -26.01 10.15 -0.70
C LEU A 252 -25.51 8.94 0.11
N ARG A 253 -24.50 9.13 0.97
CA ARG A 253 -24.01 8.09 1.88
C ARG A 253 -25.01 7.72 2.98
N ALA A 254 -25.70 8.71 3.55
CA ALA A 254 -26.73 8.47 4.55
C ALA A 254 -27.95 7.74 3.96
N GLU A 255 -28.28 8.02 2.70
CA GLU A 255 -29.38 7.40 1.97
C GLU A 255 -29.04 5.97 1.48
N ASN A 256 -27.77 5.68 1.15
CA ASN A 256 -27.31 4.35 0.71
C ASN A 256 -26.07 3.84 1.51
N PRO A 257 -26.26 3.29 2.73
CA PRO A 257 -25.15 2.84 3.59
C PRO A 257 -24.33 1.66 3.02
N VAL A 258 -24.92 0.86 2.12
CA VAL A 258 -24.33 -0.36 1.56
C VAL A 258 -23.51 -0.07 0.29
N GLU A 259 -23.73 1.08 -0.35
CA GLU A 259 -23.26 1.36 -1.73
C GLU A 259 -22.15 2.41 -1.82
N VAL A 260 -21.58 2.84 -0.70
CA VAL A 260 -20.51 3.86 -0.70
C VAL A 260 -19.29 3.41 0.10
N GLN A 261 -18.69 2.31 -0.33
CA GLN A 261 -17.22 2.30 -0.42
C GLN A 261 -16.88 3.20 -1.61
N ASP A 262 -16.52 4.45 -1.34
CA ASP A 262 -16.30 5.45 -2.38
C ASP A 262 -15.23 4.95 -3.37
N PRO A 263 -15.54 4.70 -4.65
CA PRO A 263 -14.55 4.24 -5.65
C PRO A 263 -13.39 5.24 -5.79
N ALA A 264 -13.61 6.51 -5.41
CA ALA A 264 -12.62 7.58 -5.37
C ALA A 264 -11.69 7.55 -4.12
N GLN A 265 -12.05 6.80 -3.07
CA GLN A 265 -11.22 6.60 -1.87
C GLN A 265 -10.33 5.35 -1.98
N GLU A 266 -10.70 4.34 -2.76
CA GLU A 266 -9.87 3.15 -3.04
C GLU A 266 -8.65 3.45 -3.93
N SER A 267 -8.55 4.65 -4.49
CA SER A 267 -7.87 4.78 -5.78
C SER A 267 -6.36 4.89 -5.75
N PHE A 268 -5.66 4.86 -4.61
CA PHE A 268 -4.19 4.85 -4.64
C PHE A 268 -3.61 3.86 -3.66
N VAL A 269 -2.90 2.89 -4.23
CA VAL A 269 -2.11 1.89 -3.53
C VAL A 269 -0.66 2.33 -3.68
N THR A 270 0.10 2.36 -2.60
CA THR A 270 1.55 2.59 -2.70
C THR A 270 2.17 1.34 -3.28
N VAL A 271 2.82 1.47 -4.44
CA VAL A 271 3.49 0.37 -5.13
C VAL A 271 4.99 0.56 -5.02
N THR A 272 5.66 -0.42 -4.43
CA THR A 272 7.12 -0.43 -4.34
C THR A 272 7.75 -1.18 -5.52
N THR A 273 8.76 -0.58 -6.13
CA THR A 273 9.59 -1.18 -7.19
C THR A 273 11.05 -0.88 -6.88
N ASP A 274 11.85 -1.90 -6.56
CA ASP A 274 13.30 -1.80 -6.30
C ASP A 274 13.69 -0.66 -5.33
N GLY A 275 12.90 -0.47 -4.26
CA GLY A 275 13.12 0.54 -3.22
C GLY A 275 12.50 1.92 -3.51
N ALA A 276 12.02 2.18 -4.73
CA ALA A 276 11.22 3.36 -5.05
C ALA A 276 9.73 3.09 -4.77
N SER A 277 9.01 4.08 -4.24
CA SER A 277 7.58 4.00 -3.95
C SER A 277 6.82 4.96 -4.86
N ASP A 278 5.93 4.41 -5.69
CA ASP A 278 5.05 5.17 -6.58
C ASP A 278 3.59 4.94 -6.21
N PHE A 279 2.75 5.94 -6.41
CA PHE A 279 1.31 5.79 -6.18
C PHE A 279 0.63 5.19 -7.41
N TRP A 280 -0.01 4.03 -7.24
CA TRP A 280 -0.78 3.37 -8.28
C TRP A 280 -2.22 3.81 -8.26
N ASP A 281 -2.67 4.46 -9.32
CA ASP A 281 -4.02 5.04 -9.44
C ASP A 281 -5.08 4.07 -10.02
N GLY A 282 -4.63 2.91 -10.49
CA GLY A 282 -5.45 1.95 -11.22
C GLY A 282 -5.69 2.27 -12.70
N ALA A 283 -5.08 3.33 -13.25
CA ALA A 283 -5.23 3.67 -14.66
C ALA A 283 -4.73 2.55 -15.59
N GLU A 284 -3.62 1.88 -15.22
CA GLU A 284 -3.15 0.70 -15.97
C GLU A 284 -4.17 -0.44 -15.92
N LEU A 285 -4.77 -0.68 -14.76
CA LEU A 285 -5.74 -1.75 -14.58
C LEU A 285 -6.99 -1.48 -15.40
N LYS A 286 -7.47 -0.24 -15.44
CA LYS A 286 -8.58 0.16 -16.30
C LYS A 286 -8.30 -0.12 -17.77
N LYS A 287 -7.10 0.21 -18.26
CA LYS A 287 -6.67 -0.10 -19.63
C LYS A 287 -6.61 -1.61 -19.89
N ARG A 288 -6.15 -2.40 -18.92
CA ARG A 288 -6.15 -3.88 -19.01
C ARG A 288 -7.55 -4.45 -19.06
N ILE A 289 -8.47 -3.94 -18.23
CA ILE A 289 -9.88 -4.35 -18.25
C ILE A 289 -10.48 -4.06 -19.62
N GLN A 290 -10.30 -2.85 -20.15
CA GLN A 290 -10.79 -2.47 -21.47
C GLN A 290 -10.24 -3.36 -22.58
N PHE A 291 -8.94 -3.68 -22.55
CA PHE A 291 -8.33 -4.65 -23.45
C PHE A 291 -8.98 -6.03 -23.33
N ALA A 292 -9.12 -6.54 -22.11
CA ALA A 292 -9.66 -7.87 -21.86
C ALA A 292 -11.14 -8.00 -22.26
N MET A 293 -11.92 -6.91 -22.20
CA MET A 293 -13.33 -6.86 -22.57
C MET A 293 -13.61 -6.90 -24.08
N ILE A 294 -12.60 -6.70 -24.95
CA ILE A 294 -12.81 -6.53 -26.40
C ILE A 294 -13.60 -7.69 -27.00
N GLY A 295 -14.77 -7.39 -27.56
CA GLY A 295 -15.61 -8.39 -28.25
C GLY A 295 -16.28 -9.43 -27.36
N LEU A 296 -16.22 -9.28 -26.03
CA LEU A 296 -16.89 -10.17 -25.07
C LEU A 296 -18.24 -9.61 -24.63
N LYS A 297 -19.16 -10.49 -24.22
CA LYS A 297 -20.44 -10.12 -23.61
C LYS A 297 -20.43 -10.56 -22.15
N LEU A 298 -19.78 -9.75 -21.32
CA LEU A 298 -19.60 -10.06 -19.91
C LEU A 298 -20.89 -9.90 -19.11
N SER A 299 -21.05 -10.75 -18.09
CA SER A 299 -22.14 -10.69 -17.10
C SER A 299 -21.97 -9.58 -16.05
N MET A 300 -20.83 -8.88 -16.05
CA MET A 300 -20.48 -7.83 -15.10
C MET A 300 -20.08 -6.54 -15.82
N THR A 301 -20.33 -5.40 -15.18
CA THR A 301 -19.91 -4.07 -15.64
C THR A 301 -18.41 -3.86 -15.45
N GLU A 302 -17.82 -2.88 -16.16
CA GLU A 302 -16.41 -2.50 -16.03
C GLU A 302 -16.08 -2.13 -14.57
N GLU A 303 -16.98 -1.39 -13.90
CA GLU A 303 -16.81 -0.97 -12.50
C GLU A 303 -16.85 -2.16 -11.52
N GLN A 304 -17.76 -3.11 -11.74
CA GLN A 304 -17.83 -4.34 -10.90
C GLN A 304 -16.58 -5.20 -11.07
N ILE A 305 -16.08 -5.33 -12.30
CA ILE A 305 -14.84 -6.06 -12.59
C ILE A 305 -13.65 -5.36 -11.92
N GLU A 306 -13.55 -4.03 -12.05
CA GLU A 306 -12.47 -3.26 -11.41
C GLU A 306 -12.47 -3.47 -9.90
N HIS A 307 -13.64 -3.42 -9.26
CA HIS A 307 -13.78 -3.69 -7.83
C HIS A 307 -13.32 -5.11 -7.45
N GLU A 308 -13.75 -6.13 -8.19
CA GLU A 308 -13.35 -7.52 -7.93
C GLU A 308 -11.84 -7.75 -8.12
N LEU A 309 -11.24 -7.14 -9.14
CA LEU A 309 -9.80 -7.22 -9.41
C LEU A 309 -8.96 -6.48 -8.37
N ARG A 310 -9.53 -5.48 -7.70
CA ARG A 310 -8.89 -4.71 -6.63
C ARG A 310 -9.00 -5.33 -5.25
N ARG A 311 -9.77 -6.40 -5.07
CA ARG A 311 -9.91 -7.05 -3.76
C ARG A 311 -8.57 -7.50 -3.21
N SER A 312 -8.43 -7.45 -1.89
CA SER A 312 -7.22 -7.89 -1.20
C SER A 312 -5.95 -7.13 -1.58
N ILE A 313 -6.04 -6.03 -2.34
CA ILE A 313 -4.93 -5.10 -2.51
C ILE A 313 -4.88 -4.21 -1.27
N GLY A 314 -3.79 -4.35 -0.50
CA GLY A 314 -3.53 -3.54 0.68
C GLY A 314 -3.22 -2.08 0.35
N ALA A 315 -3.00 -1.25 1.38
CA ALA A 315 -2.60 0.15 1.18
C ALA A 315 -1.18 0.27 0.57
N GLU A 316 -0.33 -0.74 0.78
CA GLU A 316 1.04 -0.85 0.27
C GLU A 316 1.23 -2.26 -0.28
N ILE A 317 1.88 -2.39 -1.45
CA ILE A 317 2.13 -3.66 -2.13
C ILE A 317 3.35 -3.54 -3.05
N SER A 318 4.11 -4.61 -3.28
CA SER A 318 5.15 -4.58 -4.31
C SER A 318 4.52 -4.60 -5.72
N ARG A 319 5.22 -4.09 -6.74
CA ARG A 319 4.74 -4.17 -8.13
C ARG A 319 4.52 -5.61 -8.59
N GLU A 320 5.37 -6.54 -8.12
CA GLU A 320 5.24 -7.96 -8.39
C GLU A 320 3.99 -8.56 -7.73
N ASP A 321 3.75 -8.25 -6.45
CA ASP A 321 2.59 -8.75 -5.72
C ASP A 321 1.29 -8.12 -6.21
N LEU A 322 1.33 -6.88 -6.71
CA LEU A 322 0.19 -6.25 -7.39
C LEU A 322 -0.20 -7.03 -8.64
N LYS A 323 0.78 -7.34 -9.52
CA LYS A 323 0.58 -8.19 -10.71
C LYS A 323 -0.02 -9.54 -10.30
N LYS A 324 0.58 -10.22 -9.32
CA LYS A 324 0.10 -11.53 -8.82
C LYS A 324 -1.32 -11.45 -8.28
N THR A 325 -1.63 -10.44 -7.46
CA THR A 325 -2.94 -10.24 -6.85
C THR A 325 -4.01 -10.02 -7.92
N ILE A 326 -3.74 -9.17 -8.91
CA ILE A 326 -4.69 -8.91 -10.02
C ILE A 326 -4.95 -10.21 -10.81
N ILE A 327 -3.91 -10.97 -11.12
CA ILE A 327 -4.05 -12.26 -11.82
C ILE A 327 -4.86 -13.25 -10.96
N LEU A 328 -4.57 -13.35 -9.66
CA LEU A 328 -5.29 -14.23 -8.74
C LEU A 328 -6.77 -13.84 -8.61
N ASN A 329 -7.07 -12.55 -8.50
CA ASN A 329 -8.44 -12.07 -8.45
C ASN A 329 -9.17 -12.33 -9.76
N SER A 330 -8.52 -12.17 -10.92
CA SER A 330 -9.13 -12.53 -12.21
C SER A 330 -9.47 -14.03 -12.28
N LYS A 331 -8.68 -14.89 -11.60
CA LYS A 331 -8.96 -16.33 -11.56
C LYS A 331 -10.29 -16.64 -10.88
N THR A 332 -10.69 -15.83 -9.90
CA THR A 332 -11.96 -16.02 -9.19
C THR A 332 -13.19 -15.76 -10.08
N LEU A 333 -12.99 -15.12 -11.24
CA LEU A 333 -14.06 -14.80 -12.19
C LEU A 333 -14.33 -15.93 -13.20
N LEU A 334 -13.45 -16.94 -13.31
CA LEU A 334 -13.59 -18.04 -14.30
C LEU A 334 -14.92 -18.79 -14.19
N GLU A 335 -15.43 -18.94 -12.96
CA GLU A 335 -16.62 -19.74 -12.68
C GLU A 335 -17.93 -19.02 -13.04
N LYS A 336 -17.87 -17.75 -13.46
CA LYS A 336 -19.06 -16.95 -13.80
C LYS A 336 -19.67 -17.36 -15.13
N ASP A 337 -18.88 -17.30 -16.20
CA ASP A 337 -19.30 -17.68 -17.55
C ASP A 337 -18.09 -17.90 -18.49
N ALA A 338 -18.36 -18.39 -19.71
CA ALA A 338 -17.34 -18.71 -20.70
C ALA A 338 -16.55 -17.48 -21.19
N ASP A 339 -17.20 -16.33 -21.31
CA ASP A 339 -16.53 -15.09 -21.72
C ASP A 339 -15.63 -14.56 -20.58
N MET A 340 -16.01 -14.75 -19.32
CA MET A 340 -15.16 -14.44 -18.17
C MET A 340 -13.87 -15.25 -18.12
N SER A 341 -13.90 -16.50 -18.58
CA SER A 341 -12.68 -17.32 -18.72
C SER A 341 -11.71 -16.72 -19.75
N LYS A 342 -12.23 -16.21 -20.88
CA LYS A 342 -11.43 -15.47 -21.87
C LYS A 342 -10.95 -14.12 -21.33
N PHE A 343 -11.82 -13.39 -20.62
CA PHE A 343 -11.45 -12.13 -19.97
C PHE A 343 -10.26 -12.31 -19.03
N ALA A 344 -10.32 -13.29 -18.13
CA ALA A 344 -9.22 -13.58 -17.21
C ALA A 344 -7.94 -13.97 -17.96
N GLY A 345 -8.05 -14.78 -19.03
CA GLY A 345 -6.91 -15.12 -19.88
C GLY A 345 -6.25 -13.88 -20.51
N ARG A 346 -7.05 -12.91 -20.95
CA ARG A 346 -6.56 -11.66 -21.52
C ARG A 346 -5.94 -10.72 -20.49
N ILE A 347 -6.40 -10.74 -19.24
CA ILE A 347 -5.71 -10.04 -18.15
C ILE A 347 -4.29 -10.59 -17.98
N LEU A 348 -4.14 -11.92 -17.89
CA LEU A 348 -2.82 -12.57 -17.82
C LEU A 348 -1.96 -12.25 -19.06
N LEU A 349 -2.55 -12.37 -20.26
CA LEU A 349 -1.88 -12.08 -21.53
C LEU A 349 -1.32 -10.64 -21.58
N SER A 350 -2.05 -9.65 -21.04
CA SER A 350 -1.58 -8.27 -21.01
C SER A 350 -0.28 -8.10 -20.21
N TYR A 351 -0.09 -8.89 -19.15
CA TYR A 351 1.16 -8.89 -18.38
C TYR A 351 2.28 -9.67 -19.07
N ILE A 352 1.96 -10.75 -19.79
CA ILE A 352 2.94 -11.51 -20.57
C ILE A 352 3.49 -10.62 -21.68
N TYR A 353 2.66 -9.84 -22.37
CA TYR A 353 3.12 -8.93 -23.41
C TYR A 353 4.10 -7.89 -22.89
N GLU A 354 3.83 -7.24 -21.76
CA GLU A 354 4.76 -6.24 -21.19
C GLU A 354 6.04 -6.86 -20.62
N GLU A 355 6.03 -8.16 -20.32
CA GLU A 355 7.21 -8.88 -19.86
C GLU A 355 8.17 -9.19 -21.02
N VAL A 356 7.65 -9.48 -22.21
CA VAL A 356 8.45 -9.97 -23.35
C VAL A 356 8.59 -8.97 -24.50
N LEU A 357 7.73 -7.97 -24.58
CA LEU A 357 7.73 -6.93 -25.61
C LEU A 357 8.16 -5.59 -25.01
N SER A 358 8.81 -4.76 -25.81
CA SER A 358 8.97 -3.32 -25.51
C SER A 358 7.66 -2.58 -25.78
N TRP A 359 6.61 -2.93 -25.03
CA TRP A 359 5.26 -2.40 -25.14
C TRP A 359 4.68 -2.18 -23.75
N ASN A 360 3.96 -1.07 -23.56
CA ASN A 360 3.30 -0.75 -22.32
C ASN A 360 1.82 -0.38 -22.56
N ILE A 361 0.91 -0.99 -21.80
CA ILE A 361 -0.53 -0.82 -22.04
C ILE A 361 -1.02 0.62 -21.78
N GLN A 362 -0.36 1.37 -20.91
CA GLN A 362 -0.72 2.76 -20.63
C GLN A 362 -0.23 3.71 -21.72
N VAL A 363 1.00 3.52 -22.20
CA VAL A 363 1.68 4.46 -23.11
C VAL A 363 1.36 4.16 -24.57
N ASP A 364 1.53 2.90 -24.99
CA ASP A 364 1.49 2.53 -26.41
C ASP A 364 0.09 2.13 -26.87
N GLY A 365 -0.73 1.62 -25.93
CA GLY A 365 -2.08 1.15 -26.21
C GLY A 365 -2.14 -0.08 -27.10
N ILE A 366 -3.35 -0.59 -27.31
CA ILE A 366 -3.62 -1.87 -27.98
C ILE A 366 -3.25 -1.83 -29.47
N GLU A 367 -3.32 -0.65 -30.07
CA GLU A 367 -3.16 -0.39 -31.51
C GLU A 367 -1.72 -0.64 -31.96
N SER A 368 -0.77 -0.40 -31.06
CA SER A 368 0.67 -0.57 -31.28
C SER A 368 1.15 -2.01 -31.05
N LEU A 369 0.28 -2.89 -30.53
CA LEU A 369 0.66 -4.25 -30.13
C LEU A 369 1.14 -5.11 -31.32
N LYS A 370 0.52 -4.96 -32.49
CA LYS A 370 0.94 -5.67 -33.71
C LYS A 370 2.34 -5.29 -34.15
N GLU A 371 2.65 -4.00 -34.12
CA GLU A 371 3.97 -3.50 -34.48
C GLU A 371 5.01 -3.93 -33.44
N ALA A 372 4.68 -3.94 -32.14
CA ALA A 372 5.56 -4.44 -31.10
C ALA A 372 5.92 -5.92 -31.30
N HIS A 373 4.97 -6.78 -31.67
CA HIS A 373 5.24 -8.18 -32.01
C HIS A 373 6.17 -8.30 -33.22
N ARG A 374 5.87 -7.56 -34.29
CA ARG A 374 6.66 -7.56 -35.52
C ARG A 374 8.11 -7.15 -35.27
N GLN A 375 8.33 -6.06 -34.51
CA GLN A 375 9.66 -5.56 -34.18
C GLN A 375 10.45 -6.52 -33.29
N ASN A 376 9.78 -7.14 -32.30
CA ASN A 376 10.45 -8.05 -31.37
C ASN A 376 10.71 -9.44 -31.96
N PHE A 377 9.96 -9.87 -32.98
CA PHE A 377 10.04 -11.24 -33.52
C PHE A 377 11.47 -11.63 -33.94
N LYS A 378 12.14 -10.76 -34.69
CA LYS A 378 13.52 -11.00 -35.15
C LYS A 378 14.51 -11.00 -33.99
N ALA A 379 14.36 -10.06 -33.06
CA ALA A 379 15.21 -9.96 -31.88
C ALA A 379 15.09 -11.22 -31.00
N TYR A 380 13.87 -11.71 -30.81
CA TYR A 380 13.59 -12.95 -30.10
C TYR A 380 14.26 -14.16 -30.76
N LEU A 381 14.15 -14.32 -32.09
CA LEU A 381 14.78 -15.44 -32.79
C LEU A 381 16.32 -15.40 -32.69
N LEU A 382 16.91 -14.21 -32.83
CA LEU A 382 18.36 -14.02 -32.67
C LEU A 382 18.81 -14.41 -31.27
N HIS A 383 18.12 -13.90 -30.24
CA HIS A 383 18.44 -14.20 -28.85
C HIS A 383 18.26 -15.70 -28.54
N GLY A 384 17.17 -16.31 -28.99
CA GLY A 384 16.91 -17.74 -28.80
C GLY A 384 17.97 -18.64 -29.41
N VAL A 385 18.54 -18.25 -30.56
CA VAL A 385 19.68 -18.95 -31.17
C VAL A 385 20.96 -18.74 -30.37
N GLU A 386 21.21 -17.52 -29.89
CA GLU A 386 22.38 -17.19 -29.06
C GLU A 386 22.45 -18.01 -27.77
N ILE A 387 21.32 -18.17 -27.08
CA ILE A 387 21.23 -18.97 -25.84
C ILE A 387 21.01 -20.47 -26.10
N GLY A 388 21.02 -20.91 -27.37
CA GLY A 388 20.90 -22.32 -27.75
C GLY A 388 19.52 -22.94 -27.56
N ARG A 389 18.46 -22.13 -27.41
CA ARG A 389 17.06 -22.58 -27.29
C ARG A 389 16.40 -22.77 -28.65
N LEU A 390 16.89 -22.09 -29.69
CA LEU A 390 16.40 -22.18 -31.07
C LEU A 390 17.51 -22.60 -32.03
N SER A 391 17.14 -23.27 -33.12
CA SER A 391 18.09 -23.65 -34.17
C SER A 391 18.43 -22.46 -35.07
N ARG A 392 19.72 -22.30 -35.38
CA ARG A 392 20.21 -21.26 -36.30
C ARG A 392 19.59 -21.37 -37.70
N ASP A 393 19.20 -22.58 -38.11
CA ASP A 393 18.51 -22.84 -39.37
C ASP A 393 17.26 -21.96 -39.57
N LEU A 394 16.60 -21.54 -38.47
CA LEU A 394 15.43 -20.66 -38.55
C LEU A 394 15.78 -19.30 -39.20
N LEU A 395 16.95 -18.75 -38.88
CA LEU A 395 17.39 -17.46 -39.41
C LEU A 395 17.91 -17.57 -40.85
N ASP A 396 18.49 -18.71 -41.20
CA ASP A 396 19.14 -18.92 -42.50
C ASP A 396 18.16 -19.36 -43.60
N LYS A 397 17.09 -20.09 -43.24
CA LYS A 397 16.18 -20.73 -44.20
C LYS A 397 14.87 -19.97 -44.42
N TYR A 398 14.49 -19.09 -43.51
CA TYR A 398 13.19 -18.42 -43.54
C TYR A 398 13.31 -16.90 -43.76
N ASP A 399 12.31 -16.35 -44.44
CA ASP A 399 12.16 -14.91 -44.58
C ASP A 399 11.50 -14.34 -43.31
N ILE A 400 12.33 -13.92 -42.37
CA ILE A 400 11.90 -13.47 -41.04
C ILE A 400 11.03 -12.20 -41.12
N GLU A 401 11.33 -11.29 -42.04
CA GLU A 401 10.56 -10.05 -42.19
C GLU A 401 9.14 -10.38 -42.68
N ARG A 402 9.03 -11.25 -43.69
CA ARG A 402 7.72 -11.71 -44.17
C ARG A 402 6.92 -12.47 -43.11
N LEU A 403 7.59 -13.27 -42.27
CA LEU A 403 6.93 -13.96 -41.16
C LEU A 403 6.46 -12.99 -40.08
N ALA A 404 7.27 -11.99 -39.73
CA ALA A 404 6.93 -10.96 -38.77
C ALA A 404 5.71 -10.12 -39.24
N ASP A 405 5.67 -9.76 -40.52
CA ASP A 405 4.54 -9.03 -41.14
C ASP A 405 3.22 -9.83 -41.09
N ALA A 406 3.31 -11.16 -41.09
CA ALA A 406 2.17 -12.06 -41.08
C ALA A 406 1.60 -12.34 -39.68
N LEU A 407 2.28 -11.91 -38.61
CA LEU A 407 1.80 -12.11 -37.25
C LEU A 407 0.48 -11.35 -37.01
N ASP A 408 -0.45 -12.04 -36.35
CA ASP A 408 -1.73 -11.48 -35.94
C ASP A 408 -1.96 -11.76 -34.44
N PRO A 409 -1.61 -10.80 -33.55
CA PRO A 409 -1.79 -10.96 -32.11
C PRO A 409 -3.26 -11.09 -31.69
N SER A 410 -4.22 -10.75 -32.56
CA SER A 410 -5.64 -10.88 -32.21
C SER A 410 -6.06 -12.34 -32.01
N ALA A 411 -5.33 -13.29 -32.61
CA ALA A 411 -5.56 -14.73 -32.41
C ALA A 411 -5.35 -15.16 -30.95
N ASP A 412 -4.51 -14.46 -30.18
CA ASP A 412 -4.29 -14.79 -28.77
C ASP A 412 -5.53 -14.49 -27.91
N LEU A 413 -6.42 -13.61 -28.37
CA LEU A 413 -7.65 -13.24 -27.67
C LEU A 413 -8.69 -14.37 -27.62
N ASP A 414 -8.50 -15.44 -28.38
CA ASP A 414 -9.38 -16.60 -28.38
C ASP A 414 -9.06 -17.64 -27.31
N PHE A 415 -7.86 -17.58 -26.72
CA PHE A 415 -7.52 -18.44 -25.60
C PHE A 415 -8.32 -18.08 -24.34
N ASP A 416 -8.66 -19.11 -23.58
CA ASP A 416 -9.14 -18.96 -22.22
C ASP A 416 -7.97 -18.89 -21.23
N PHE A 417 -8.28 -18.63 -19.95
CA PHE A 417 -7.27 -18.54 -18.91
C PHE A 417 -6.37 -19.79 -18.83
N LEU A 418 -6.97 -20.98 -18.91
CA LEU A 418 -6.23 -22.23 -18.80
C LEU A 418 -5.28 -22.42 -19.99
N GLY A 419 -5.70 -22.05 -21.19
CA GLY A 419 -4.89 -22.06 -22.40
C GLY A 419 -3.65 -21.18 -22.26
N ILE A 420 -3.83 -19.90 -21.89
CA ILE A 420 -2.71 -18.97 -21.70
C ILE A 420 -1.78 -19.42 -20.57
N SER A 421 -2.33 -19.82 -19.41
CA SER A 421 -1.52 -20.30 -18.28
C SER A 421 -0.69 -21.53 -18.67
N THR A 422 -1.28 -22.47 -19.41
CA THR A 422 -0.57 -23.68 -19.85
C THR A 422 0.56 -23.35 -20.83
N LEU A 423 0.31 -22.42 -21.77
CA LEU A 423 1.34 -21.97 -22.70
C LEU A 423 2.51 -21.32 -21.94
N TYR A 424 2.22 -20.41 -21.02
CA TYR A 424 3.23 -19.70 -20.24
C TYR A 424 4.03 -20.62 -19.31
N ASP A 425 3.39 -21.54 -18.61
CA ASP A 425 4.07 -22.38 -17.61
C ASP A 425 4.87 -23.54 -18.22
N ARG A 426 4.53 -23.98 -19.45
CA ARG A 426 5.03 -25.26 -19.99
C ARG A 426 5.55 -25.24 -21.41
N TYR A 427 5.21 -24.24 -22.22
CA TYR A 427 5.55 -24.22 -23.66
C TYR A 427 6.44 -23.06 -24.07
N LEU A 428 6.23 -21.87 -23.48
CA LEU A 428 7.13 -20.72 -23.59
C LEU A 428 8.34 -20.92 -22.67
#